data_AF-A0A8X7PF04-F1
#
_entry.id   AF-A0A8X7PF04-F1
#
_cell.length_a   1.000
_cell.length_b   1.000
_cell.length_c   1.000
_cell.angle_alpha   90.00
_cell.angle_beta   90.00
_cell.angle_gamma   90.00
#
_symmetry.space_group_name_H-M   'P 1'
#
loop_
_entity.id
_entity.type
_entity.pdbx_description
1 polymer ?
#
loop_
_entity_poly.entity_id
_entity_poly.type
_entity_poly.pdbx_seq_one_letter_code
_entity_poly.pdbx_strand_id
1 'polypeptide(L)'
;MKLKQLEGLLGDLQQFSNPKVELEQYPTGPHIASRMLFTAENSYGDITDKVVADFGCGCGTLSAAASLLDAACVIGFDIDPQSLETASLNADELEVEIDFVQCDITKLELKGQIVDTVVMNPPFGTRKKGADMEFLSAAMKVASQAVYSLHKTSTREHIKRAALRDFNAKSAEVICELRYDLPKLYKFHKRKEVDIAVDLWRFEPRQN
;
A
#
# COMPACT_ATOMS: atom_id res chain seq x y z
N MET A 1 14.47 13.38 -4.70
CA MET A 1 15.14 12.81 -3.50
C MET A 1 15.93 11.54 -3.84
N LYS A 2 16.96 11.10 -3.07
CA LYS A 2 17.63 9.78 -3.27
C LYS A 2 16.96 8.66 -2.44
N LEU A 3 16.99 7.42 -2.91
CA LEU A 3 16.38 6.25 -2.23
C LEU A 3 16.78 6.11 -0.75
N LYS A 4 18.07 6.22 -0.42
CA LYS A 4 18.55 6.11 0.97
C LYS A 4 18.07 7.23 1.88
N GLN A 5 17.83 8.42 1.33
CA GLN A 5 17.29 9.54 2.10
C GLN A 5 15.81 9.28 2.41
N LEU A 6 15.04 8.84 1.40
CA LEU A 6 13.65 8.42 1.58
C LEU A 6 13.53 7.32 2.64
N GLU A 7 14.32 6.24 2.53
CA GLU A 7 14.33 5.15 3.51
C GLU A 7 14.68 5.62 4.92
N GLY A 8 15.59 6.59 5.05
CA GLY A 8 15.96 7.19 6.33
C GLY A 8 14.80 7.94 6.98
N LEU A 9 14.13 8.84 6.24
CA LEU A 9 12.99 9.61 6.74
C LEU A 9 11.83 8.71 7.18
N LEU A 10 11.58 7.63 6.43
CA LEU A 10 10.52 6.67 6.77
C LEU A 10 10.86 5.80 8.00
N GLY A 11 12.14 5.71 8.37
CA GLY A 11 12.61 4.87 9.47
C GLY A 11 12.21 5.37 10.85
N ASP A 12 11.94 6.67 10.97
CA ASP A 12 11.61 7.32 12.24
C ASP A 12 10.10 7.38 12.50
N LEU A 13 9.27 6.94 11.54
CA LEU A 13 7.82 6.98 11.65
C LEU A 13 7.30 6.11 12.80
N GLN A 14 6.38 6.66 13.58
CA GLN A 14 5.66 5.94 14.62
C GLN A 14 4.81 4.84 14.00
N GLN A 15 4.81 3.67 14.64
CA GLN A 15 4.07 2.49 14.19
C GLN A 15 3.00 2.09 15.23
N PHE A 16 2.17 1.11 14.89
CA PHE A 16 1.06 0.65 15.73
C PHE A 16 1.46 0.40 17.19
N SER A 17 0.85 1.14 18.12
CA SER A 17 1.04 0.93 19.56
C SER A 17 0.31 -0.31 20.08
N ASN A 18 -0.86 -0.62 19.51
CA ASN A 18 -1.66 -1.80 19.83
C ASN A 18 -2.29 -2.39 18.56
N PRO A 19 -1.52 -3.15 17.75
CA PRO A 19 -1.99 -3.64 16.45
C PRO A 19 -3.19 -4.60 16.60
N LYS A 20 -4.17 -4.45 15.71
CA LYS A 20 -5.39 -5.26 15.60
C LYS A 20 -5.18 -6.42 14.65
N VAL A 21 -5.18 -7.63 15.21
CA VAL A 21 -4.90 -8.87 14.50
C VAL A 21 -5.91 -9.12 13.38
N GLU A 22 -7.18 -8.85 13.67
CA GLU A 22 -8.33 -9.05 12.80
C GLU A 22 -8.30 -8.17 11.55
N LEU A 23 -7.60 -7.04 11.61
CA LEU A 23 -7.36 -6.14 10.48
C LEU A 23 -6.02 -6.42 9.78
N GLU A 24 -5.25 -7.42 10.24
CA GLU A 24 -3.90 -7.71 9.76
C GLU A 24 -2.99 -6.46 9.79
N GLN A 25 -3.03 -5.70 10.89
CA GLN A 25 -2.17 -4.52 11.07
C GLN A 25 -0.71 -4.92 11.22
N TYR A 26 0.03 -4.80 10.12
CA TYR A 26 1.47 -4.92 10.05
C TYR A 26 2.01 -3.69 9.33
N PRO A 27 3.01 -2.99 9.89
CA PRO A 27 3.54 -1.81 9.25
C PRO A 27 4.35 -2.19 8.02
N THR A 28 4.19 -1.43 6.94
CA THR A 28 5.11 -1.53 5.80
C THR A 28 6.44 -0.94 6.23
N GLY A 29 7.49 -1.76 6.29
CA GLY A 29 8.81 -1.30 6.71
C GLY A 29 9.38 -0.24 5.75
N PRO A 30 10.25 0.67 6.23
CA PRO A 30 10.81 1.77 5.44
C PRO A 30 11.55 1.27 4.20
N HIS A 31 12.21 0.12 4.30
CA HIS A 31 12.91 -0.54 3.19
C HIS A 31 11.99 -0.91 2.02
N ILE A 32 10.80 -1.41 2.32
CA ILE A 32 9.81 -1.85 1.33
C ILE A 32 9.10 -0.62 0.75
N ALA A 33 8.65 0.28 1.62
CA ALA A 33 7.98 1.51 1.22
C ALA A 33 8.87 2.36 0.30
N SER A 34 10.13 2.59 0.69
CA SER A 34 11.05 3.39 -0.10
C SER A 34 11.29 2.77 -1.48
N ARG A 35 11.50 1.45 -1.58
CA ARG A 35 11.71 0.75 -2.86
C ARG A 35 10.49 0.75 -3.73
N MET A 36 9.31 0.52 -3.16
CA MET A 36 8.04 0.52 -3.88
C MET A 36 7.81 1.87 -4.54
N LEU A 37 7.82 2.95 -3.75
CA LEU A 37 7.53 4.29 -4.24
C LEU A 37 8.66 4.83 -5.13
N PHE A 38 9.93 4.56 -4.80
CA PHE A 38 11.05 4.98 -5.64
C PHE A 38 11.06 4.24 -6.98
N THR A 39 10.65 2.97 -7.03
CA THR A 39 10.50 2.23 -8.29
C THR A 39 9.31 2.74 -9.09
N ALA A 40 8.18 3.01 -8.43
CA ALA A 40 7.00 3.61 -9.07
C ALA A 40 7.36 4.92 -9.75
N GLU A 41 8.15 5.76 -9.09
CA GLU A 41 8.61 7.03 -9.65
C GLU A 41 9.67 6.85 -10.74
N ASN A 42 10.83 6.25 -10.42
CA ASN A 42 12.00 6.31 -11.31
C ASN A 42 11.86 5.42 -12.55
N SER A 43 11.04 4.37 -12.49
CA SER A 43 10.86 3.45 -13.62
C SER A 43 9.61 3.75 -14.43
N TYR A 44 8.59 4.40 -13.84
CA TYR A 44 7.27 4.54 -14.46
C TYR A 44 6.69 5.97 -14.43
N GLY A 45 7.22 6.89 -13.62
CA GLY A 45 6.68 8.25 -13.48
C GLY A 45 5.25 8.26 -12.91
N ASP A 46 4.97 7.32 -12.01
CA ASP A 46 3.63 7.09 -11.46
C ASP A 46 3.40 7.83 -10.11
N ILE A 47 4.31 8.70 -9.63
CA ILE A 47 4.19 9.39 -8.32
C ILE A 47 4.29 10.93 -8.43
N THR A 48 5.35 11.49 -8.99
CA THR A 48 5.54 12.95 -9.04
C THR A 48 4.41 13.62 -9.81
N ASP A 49 3.86 14.72 -9.27
CA ASP A 49 2.72 15.46 -9.83
C ASP A 49 1.43 14.62 -10.00
N LYS A 50 1.31 13.47 -9.30
CA LYS A 50 0.14 12.58 -9.36
C LYS A 50 -0.76 12.71 -8.14
N VAL A 51 -2.04 12.42 -8.34
CA VAL A 51 -2.98 12.14 -7.25
C VAL A 51 -2.81 10.67 -6.83
N VAL A 52 -2.28 10.45 -5.62
CA VAL A 52 -1.97 9.12 -5.10
C VAL A 52 -2.94 8.76 -3.96
N ALA A 53 -3.55 7.57 -4.05
CA ALA A 53 -4.33 7.01 -2.96
C ALA A 53 -3.57 5.84 -2.29
N ASP A 54 -3.57 5.81 -0.96
CA ASP A 54 -3.01 4.73 -0.16
C ASP A 54 -4.14 3.93 0.52
N PHE A 55 -4.39 2.71 0.02
CA PHE A 55 -5.49 1.87 0.49
C PHE A 55 -5.04 0.96 1.64
N GLY A 56 -5.61 1.18 2.83
CA GLY A 56 -5.16 0.54 4.06
C GLY A 56 -3.87 1.19 4.54
N CYS A 57 -3.84 2.53 4.61
CA CYS A 57 -2.62 3.30 4.83
C CYS A 57 -1.96 3.02 6.20
N GLY A 58 -2.69 2.47 7.17
CA GLY A 58 -2.19 2.19 8.50
C GLY A 58 -1.63 3.45 9.15
N CYS A 59 -0.37 3.40 9.58
CA CYS A 59 0.35 4.54 10.15
C CYS A 59 0.93 5.52 9.10
N GLY A 60 0.56 5.37 7.82
CA GLY A 60 0.86 6.33 6.76
C GLY A 60 2.22 6.18 6.08
N THR A 61 2.96 5.07 6.25
CA THR A 61 4.31 4.94 5.68
C THR A 61 4.34 5.09 4.15
N LEU A 62 3.40 4.49 3.41
CA LEU A 62 3.34 4.62 1.95
C LEU A 62 2.85 6.01 1.54
N SER A 63 1.86 6.55 2.25
CA SER A 63 1.37 7.93 2.06
C SER A 63 2.49 8.97 2.22
N ALA A 64 3.25 8.89 3.31
CA ALA A 64 4.40 9.75 3.57
C ALA A 64 5.47 9.61 2.48
N ALA A 65 5.75 8.37 2.04
CA ALA A 65 6.70 8.13 0.97
C ALA A 65 6.28 8.74 -0.36
N ALA A 66 4.99 8.70 -0.69
CA ALA A 66 4.45 9.34 -1.90
C ALA A 66 4.55 10.87 -1.80
N SER A 67 4.19 11.46 -0.65
CA SER A 67 4.26 12.92 -0.44
C SER A 67 5.71 13.44 -0.50
N LEU A 68 6.66 12.73 0.12
CA LEU A 68 8.10 13.04 0.04
C LEU A 68 8.72 12.87 -1.36
N LEU A 69 8.00 12.24 -2.29
CA LEU A 69 8.36 12.12 -3.70
C LEU A 69 7.54 13.09 -4.58
N ASP A 70 7.05 14.17 -4.00
CA ASP A 70 6.40 15.27 -4.73
C ASP A 70 5.12 14.85 -5.47
N ALA A 71 4.36 13.91 -4.90
CA ALA A 71 2.99 13.66 -5.33
C ALA A 71 2.15 14.95 -5.19
N ALA A 72 1.31 15.26 -6.17
CA ALA A 72 0.50 16.48 -6.17
C ALA A 72 -0.55 16.49 -5.04
N CYS A 73 -1.07 15.31 -4.70
CA CYS A 73 -2.01 15.10 -3.61
C CYS A 73 -1.92 13.65 -3.15
N VAL A 74 -1.94 13.42 -1.84
CA VAL A 74 -1.94 12.08 -1.26
C VAL A 74 -3.17 11.92 -0.36
N ILE A 75 -3.92 10.83 -0.57
CA ILE A 75 -5.09 10.49 0.24
C ILE A 75 -4.89 9.12 0.87
N GLY A 76 -4.76 9.07 2.19
CA GLY A 76 -4.65 7.84 2.97
C GLY A 76 -6.02 7.36 3.45
N PHE A 77 -6.38 6.11 3.14
CA PHE A 77 -7.63 5.49 3.58
C PHE A 77 -7.35 4.35 4.55
N ASP A 78 -7.99 4.37 5.71
CA ASP A 78 -7.97 3.22 6.65
C ASP A 78 -9.31 3.09 7.38
N ILE A 79 -9.65 1.87 7.79
CA ILE A 79 -10.87 1.62 8.56
C ILE A 79 -10.70 1.95 10.04
N ASP A 80 -9.45 1.92 10.53
CA ASP A 80 -9.12 2.10 11.92
C ASP A 80 -8.76 3.57 12.24
N PRO A 81 -9.57 4.29 13.04
CA PRO A 81 -9.28 5.68 13.38
C PRO A 81 -7.99 5.85 14.18
N GLN A 82 -7.56 4.84 14.95
CA GLN A 82 -6.31 4.91 15.72
C GLN A 82 -5.07 4.88 14.80
N SER A 83 -5.16 4.15 13.70
CA SER A 83 -4.12 4.14 12.66
C SER A 83 -4.00 5.52 12.03
N LEU A 84 -5.15 6.13 11.68
CA LEU A 84 -5.21 7.45 11.07
C LEU A 84 -4.70 8.56 11.99
N GLU A 85 -4.97 8.49 13.30
CA GLU A 85 -4.38 9.41 14.28
C GLU A 85 -2.85 9.32 14.27
N THR A 86 -2.30 8.10 14.26
CA THR A 86 -0.84 7.89 14.15
C THR A 86 -0.29 8.39 12.82
N ALA A 87 -1.00 8.16 11.72
CA ALA A 87 -0.61 8.62 10.39
C ALA A 87 -0.59 10.15 10.28
N SER A 88 -1.57 10.83 10.90
CA SER A 88 -1.60 12.29 10.98
C SER A 88 -0.40 12.84 11.74
N LEU A 89 -0.05 12.26 12.89
CA LEU A 89 1.14 12.66 13.67
C LEU A 89 2.43 12.47 12.88
N ASN A 90 2.55 11.36 12.14
CA ASN A 90 3.69 11.10 11.27
C ASN A 90 3.79 12.11 10.11
N ALA A 91 2.65 12.52 9.54
CA ALA A 91 2.61 13.54 8.50
C ALA A 91 3.04 14.91 9.03
N ASP A 92 2.55 15.29 10.22
CA ASP A 92 2.93 16.53 10.90
C ASP A 92 4.44 16.56 11.23
N GLU A 93 4.99 15.45 11.73
CA GLU A 93 6.42 15.33 12.09
C GLU A 93 7.35 15.43 10.87
N LEU A 94 6.90 14.93 9.71
CA LEU A 94 7.63 15.02 8.44
C LEU A 94 7.35 16.33 7.68
N GLU A 95 6.48 17.20 8.19
CA GLU A 95 6.03 18.42 7.53
C GLU A 95 5.46 18.17 6.11
N VAL A 96 4.68 17.10 5.96
CA VAL A 96 4.04 16.73 4.69
C VAL A 96 2.51 16.84 4.75
N GLU A 97 1.91 17.30 3.66
CA GLU A 97 0.45 17.41 3.54
C GLU A 97 -0.16 16.12 2.98
N ILE A 98 -1.07 15.50 3.75
CA ILE A 98 -1.76 14.25 3.39
C ILE A 98 -3.19 14.32 3.93
N ASP A 99 -4.17 14.00 3.09
CA ASP A 99 -5.57 13.88 3.52
C ASP A 99 -5.84 12.46 4.04
N PHE A 100 -6.36 12.33 5.25
CA PHE A 100 -6.73 11.04 5.84
C PHE A 100 -8.24 10.85 5.91
N VAL A 101 -8.72 9.72 5.41
CA VAL A 101 -10.15 9.40 5.34
C VAL A 101 -10.43 8.06 6.01
N GLN A 102 -11.26 8.09 7.05
CA GLN A 102 -11.76 6.87 7.66
C GLN A 102 -12.77 6.17 6.75
N CYS A 103 -12.42 4.98 6.27
CA CYS A 103 -13.19 4.28 5.24
C CYS A 103 -12.98 2.77 5.28
N ASP A 104 -14.06 2.03 4.99
CA ASP A 104 -13.98 0.61 4.61
C ASP A 104 -13.84 0.52 3.08
N ILE A 105 -12.63 0.31 2.58
CA ILE A 105 -12.31 0.19 1.14
C ILE A 105 -13.21 -0.84 0.44
N THR A 106 -13.61 -1.90 1.14
CA THR A 106 -14.43 -2.97 0.56
C THR A 106 -15.88 -2.54 0.27
N LYS A 107 -16.31 -1.42 0.87
CA LYS A 107 -17.64 -0.81 0.69
C LYS A 107 -17.61 0.47 -0.12
N LEU A 108 -16.43 0.86 -0.63
CA LEU A 108 -16.27 2.09 -1.37
C LEU A 108 -16.94 1.94 -2.75
N GLU A 109 -18.07 2.60 -2.94
CA GLU A 109 -18.79 2.64 -4.23
C GLU A 109 -18.27 3.75 -5.16
N LEU A 110 -16.97 4.05 -5.11
CA LEU A 110 -16.35 4.96 -6.07
C LEU A 110 -16.24 4.27 -7.43
N LYS A 111 -16.74 4.96 -8.45
CA LYS A 111 -16.64 4.55 -9.86
C LYS A 111 -16.09 5.71 -10.67
N GLY A 112 -15.14 5.40 -11.53
CA GLY A 112 -14.44 6.37 -12.36
C GLY A 112 -12.96 6.44 -12.00
N GLN A 113 -12.16 6.86 -12.96
CA GLN A 113 -10.73 7.08 -12.77
C GLN A 113 -10.54 8.40 -12.02
N ILE A 114 -10.51 8.33 -10.68
CA ILE A 114 -10.56 9.49 -9.77
C ILE A 114 -9.16 9.85 -9.27
N VAL A 115 -8.25 8.88 -9.21
CA VAL A 115 -6.85 9.07 -8.81
C VAL A 115 -5.95 8.49 -9.88
N ASP A 116 -4.71 8.98 -9.96
CA ASP A 116 -3.76 8.50 -10.95
C ASP A 116 -3.19 7.15 -10.53
N THR A 117 -2.71 7.08 -9.30
CA THR A 117 -2.00 5.92 -8.77
C THR A 117 -2.58 5.48 -7.45
N VAL A 118 -2.78 4.17 -7.29
CA VAL A 118 -3.07 3.57 -5.99
C VAL A 118 -1.84 2.80 -5.51
N VAL A 119 -1.44 3.01 -4.26
CA VAL A 119 -0.43 2.21 -3.56
C VAL A 119 -1.09 1.48 -2.40
N MET A 120 -0.68 0.26 -2.10
CA MET A 120 -1.20 -0.48 -0.95
C MET A 120 -0.30 -1.63 -0.50
N ASN A 121 -0.38 -1.91 0.80
CA ASN A 121 0.03 -3.18 1.40
C ASN A 121 -1.21 -3.80 2.05
N PRO A 122 -2.10 -4.45 1.27
CA PRO A 122 -3.40 -4.85 1.76
C PRO A 122 -3.31 -6.04 2.74
N PRO A 123 -4.35 -6.27 3.56
CA PRO A 123 -4.42 -7.48 4.38
C PRO A 123 -4.38 -8.74 3.50
N PHE A 124 -3.43 -9.65 3.74
CA PHE A 124 -3.18 -10.83 2.89
C PHE A 124 -4.23 -11.96 2.98
N GLY A 125 -5.41 -11.65 3.50
CA GLY A 125 -6.53 -12.57 3.66
C GLY A 125 -6.26 -13.76 4.58
N THR A 126 -5.32 -13.63 5.52
CA THR A 126 -5.02 -14.66 6.53
C THR A 126 -6.12 -14.74 7.58
N ARG A 127 -6.81 -13.62 7.83
CA ARG A 127 -7.95 -13.53 8.76
C ARG A 127 -9.28 -13.52 8.02
N LYS A 128 -9.41 -12.64 7.02
CA LYS A 128 -10.60 -12.56 6.15
C LYS A 128 -10.21 -12.98 4.74
N LYS A 129 -10.61 -14.19 4.35
CA LYS A 129 -10.29 -14.74 3.02
C LYS A 129 -10.76 -13.77 1.91
N GLY A 130 -9.83 -13.40 1.03
CA GLY A 130 -10.11 -12.56 -0.14
C GLY A 130 -10.06 -11.04 0.10
N ALA A 131 -9.67 -10.58 1.29
CA ALA A 131 -9.56 -9.15 1.57
C ALA A 131 -8.57 -8.43 0.63
N ASP A 132 -7.43 -9.06 0.32
CA ASP A 132 -6.45 -8.56 -0.66
C ASP A 132 -7.04 -8.40 -2.06
N MET A 133 -7.92 -9.33 -2.46
CA MET A 133 -8.60 -9.29 -3.75
C MET A 133 -9.73 -8.25 -3.80
N GLU A 134 -10.42 -8.01 -2.69
CA GLU A 134 -11.40 -6.92 -2.56
C GLU A 134 -10.71 -5.55 -2.70
N PHE A 135 -9.55 -5.37 -2.05
CA PHE A 135 -8.71 -4.18 -2.18
C PHE A 135 -8.22 -3.98 -3.62
N LEU A 136 -7.69 -5.04 -4.25
CA LEU A 136 -7.25 -4.99 -5.64
C LEU A 136 -8.39 -4.62 -6.59
N SER A 137 -9.58 -5.20 -6.40
CA SER A 137 -10.75 -4.86 -7.21
C SER A 137 -11.15 -3.39 -7.05
N ALA A 138 -11.09 -2.84 -5.83
CA ALA A 138 -11.39 -1.44 -5.57
C ALA A 138 -10.34 -0.51 -6.22
N ALA A 139 -9.06 -0.81 -6.05
CA ALA A 139 -7.96 -0.02 -6.63
C ALA A 139 -8.05 0.06 -8.16
N MET A 140 -8.31 -1.07 -8.82
CA MET A 140 -8.46 -1.14 -10.28
C MET A 140 -9.66 -0.36 -10.83
N LYS A 141 -10.67 -0.05 -10.00
CA LYS A 141 -11.84 0.76 -10.40
C LYS A 141 -11.58 2.26 -10.35
N VAL A 142 -10.61 2.69 -9.54
CA VAL A 142 -10.38 4.11 -9.25
C VAL A 142 -9.09 4.66 -9.84
N ALA A 143 -8.08 3.81 -10.05
CA ALA A 143 -6.81 4.20 -10.65
C ALA A 143 -6.96 4.47 -12.15
N SER A 144 -6.39 5.59 -12.61
CA SER A 144 -6.34 5.96 -14.03
C SER A 144 -5.10 5.42 -14.73
N GLN A 145 -3.99 5.29 -14.00
CA GLN A 145 -2.66 5.02 -14.53
C GLN A 145 -2.06 3.73 -13.98
N ALA A 146 -1.99 3.58 -12.64
CA ALA A 146 -1.31 2.42 -12.04
C ALA A 146 -1.84 2.01 -10.67
N VAL A 147 -1.70 0.73 -10.36
CA VAL A 147 -1.87 0.19 -9.00
C VAL A 147 -0.61 -0.56 -8.60
N TYR A 148 -0.02 -0.18 -7.47
CA TYR A 148 1.10 -0.88 -6.84
C TYR A 148 0.61 -1.60 -5.59
N SER A 149 0.84 -2.91 -5.52
CA SER A 149 0.32 -3.73 -4.43
C SER A 149 1.29 -4.85 -4.04
N LEU A 150 1.33 -5.16 -2.75
CA LEU A 150 2.03 -6.33 -2.22
C LEU A 150 1.08 -7.51 -2.09
N HIS A 151 1.48 -8.67 -2.62
CA HIS A 151 0.73 -9.90 -2.45
C HIS A 151 1.64 -11.11 -2.23
N LYS A 152 1.15 -12.15 -1.54
CA LYS A 152 1.93 -13.37 -1.28
C LYS A 152 2.37 -14.03 -2.60
N THR A 153 3.66 -14.35 -2.73
CA THR A 153 4.22 -15.02 -3.92
C THR A 153 3.51 -16.33 -4.24
N SER A 154 3.06 -17.07 -3.22
CA SER A 154 2.29 -18.32 -3.38
C SER A 154 0.94 -18.15 -4.09
N THR A 155 0.43 -16.92 -4.20
CA THR A 155 -0.85 -16.59 -4.86
C THR A 155 -0.70 -15.92 -6.22
N ARG A 156 0.53 -15.81 -6.74
CA ARG A 156 0.89 -15.09 -7.98
C ARG A 156 -0.02 -15.39 -9.17
N GLU A 157 -0.22 -16.67 -9.48
CA GLU A 157 -1.04 -17.09 -10.63
C GLU A 157 -2.53 -16.74 -10.47
N HIS A 158 -3.03 -16.74 -9.24
CA HIS A 158 -4.42 -16.37 -8.95
C HIS A 158 -4.62 -14.86 -9.17
N ILE A 159 -3.72 -14.05 -8.62
CA ILE A 159 -3.76 -12.58 -8.73
C ILE A 159 -3.66 -12.13 -10.18
N LYS A 160 -2.66 -12.65 -10.93
CA LYS A 160 -2.48 -12.31 -12.34
C LYS A 160 -3.73 -12.62 -13.16
N ARG A 161 -4.32 -13.80 -12.93
CA ARG A 161 -5.54 -14.22 -13.65
C ARG A 161 -6.72 -13.31 -13.33
N ALA A 162 -6.97 -13.03 -12.06
CA ALA A 162 -8.07 -12.19 -11.61
C ALA A 162 -7.92 -10.75 -12.11
N ALA A 163 -6.72 -10.16 -12.01
CA ALA A 163 -6.45 -8.82 -12.52
C ALA A 163 -6.80 -8.68 -14.01
N LEU A 164 -6.32 -9.62 -14.84
CA LEU A 164 -6.48 -9.56 -16.30
C LEU A 164 -7.90 -9.91 -16.78
N ARG A 165 -8.60 -10.82 -16.07
CA ARG A 165 -9.92 -11.32 -16.48
C ARG A 165 -11.08 -10.59 -15.82
N ASP A 166 -10.95 -10.30 -14.53
CA ASP A 166 -12.08 -9.91 -13.68
C ASP A 166 -12.00 -8.42 -13.29
N PHE A 167 -10.79 -7.84 -13.20
CA PHE A 167 -10.58 -6.45 -12.75
C PHE A 167 -10.16 -5.49 -13.86
N ASN A 168 -10.33 -5.89 -15.12
CA ASN A 168 -10.07 -5.05 -16.30
C ASN A 168 -8.63 -4.48 -16.38
N ALA A 169 -7.64 -5.19 -15.86
CA ALA A 169 -6.25 -4.81 -16.03
C ALA A 169 -5.80 -5.01 -17.49
N LYS A 170 -5.11 -4.01 -18.04
CA LYS A 170 -4.35 -4.09 -19.30
C LYS A 170 -3.10 -4.96 -19.11
N SER A 171 -2.38 -4.76 -18.03
CA SER A 171 -1.17 -5.50 -17.67
C SER A 171 -1.11 -5.78 -16.16
N ALA A 172 -0.39 -6.84 -15.79
CA ALA A 172 -0.20 -7.29 -14.42
C ALA A 172 1.21 -7.89 -14.31
N GLU A 173 2.14 -7.14 -13.73
CA GLU A 173 3.57 -7.44 -13.73
C GLU A 173 4.11 -7.50 -12.29
N VAL A 174 4.90 -8.54 -12.02
CA VAL A 174 5.72 -8.59 -10.80
C VAL A 174 7.00 -7.80 -11.08
N ILE A 175 7.16 -6.66 -10.42
CA ILE A 175 8.32 -5.79 -10.61
C ILE A 175 9.47 -6.12 -9.65
N CYS A 176 9.15 -6.73 -8.50
CA CYS A 176 10.16 -7.17 -7.54
C CYS A 176 9.62 -8.33 -6.68
N GLU A 177 10.47 -9.31 -6.37
CA GLU A 177 10.19 -10.31 -5.33
C GLU A 177 10.88 -9.84 -4.04
N LEU A 178 10.09 -9.70 -2.97
CA LEU A 178 10.55 -9.25 -1.66
C LEU A 178 10.45 -10.39 -0.65
N ARG A 179 11.47 -10.49 0.20
CA ARG A 179 11.45 -11.33 1.39
C ARG A 179 11.72 -10.46 2.58
N TYR A 180 10.85 -10.54 3.58
CA TYR A 180 11.07 -9.82 4.82
C TYR A 180 10.54 -10.60 6.01
N ASP A 181 11.22 -10.39 7.13
CA ASP A 181 10.87 -10.93 8.42
C ASP A 181 9.81 -10.03 9.05
N LEU A 182 8.61 -10.56 9.27
CA LEU A 182 7.62 -9.84 10.09
C LEU A 182 8.08 -9.87 11.55
N PRO A 183 8.30 -8.69 12.19
CA PRO A 183 8.66 -8.65 13.60
C PRO A 183 7.54 -9.22 14.45
N LYS A 184 7.89 -9.74 15.63
CA LYS A 184 6.92 -10.27 16.59
C LYS A 184 6.04 -9.15 17.17
N LEU A 185 5.00 -8.76 16.44
CA LEU A 185 4.01 -7.76 16.86
C LEU A 185 2.91 -8.35 17.76
N TYR A 186 2.68 -9.68 17.66
CA TYR A 186 1.57 -10.34 18.38
C TYR A 186 2.04 -11.34 19.43
N LYS A 187 1.34 -11.36 20.58
CA LYS A 187 1.65 -12.20 21.76
C LYS A 187 1.63 -13.70 21.47
N PHE A 188 0.85 -14.15 20.48
CA PHE A 188 0.69 -15.58 20.13
C PHE A 188 1.74 -16.13 19.15
N HIS A 189 2.62 -15.30 18.59
CA HIS A 189 3.70 -15.78 17.74
C HIS A 189 4.77 -16.54 18.55
N LYS A 190 4.93 -17.83 18.25
CA LYS A 190 5.95 -18.71 18.87
C LYS A 190 7.37 -18.47 18.33
N ARG A 191 7.50 -18.00 17.07
CA ARG A 191 8.78 -17.67 16.42
C ARG A 191 9.05 -16.17 16.51
N LYS A 192 10.33 -15.80 16.60
CA LYS A 192 10.76 -14.38 16.67
C LYS A 192 10.42 -13.61 15.40
N GLU A 193 10.52 -14.28 14.26
CA GLU A 193 10.31 -13.73 12.91
C GLU A 193 9.66 -14.82 12.03
N VAL A 194 8.88 -14.38 11.03
CA VAL A 194 8.32 -15.24 9.97
C VAL A 194 8.74 -14.64 8.64
N ASP A 195 9.50 -15.43 7.85
CA ASP A 195 9.87 -15.07 6.48
C ASP A 195 8.62 -15.10 5.59
N ILE A 196 8.22 -13.93 5.09
CA ILE A 196 7.14 -13.82 4.11
C ILE A 196 7.72 -13.42 2.76
N ALA A 197 7.52 -14.31 1.79
CA ALA A 197 7.73 -14.01 0.38
C ALA A 197 6.49 -13.28 -0.17
N VAL A 198 6.67 -12.02 -0.55
CA VAL A 198 5.67 -11.22 -1.26
C VAL A 198 6.23 -10.72 -2.58
N ASP A 199 5.32 -10.53 -3.52
CA ASP A 199 5.59 -9.90 -4.79
C ASP A 199 5.11 -8.46 -4.73
N LEU A 200 5.95 -7.53 -5.16
CA LEU A 200 5.52 -6.20 -5.53
C LEU A 200 5.00 -6.23 -6.97
N TRP A 201 3.71 -5.94 -7.10
CA TRP A 201 3.02 -5.87 -8.37
C TRP A 201 2.89 -4.44 -8.86
N ARG A 202 2.93 -4.27 -10.18
CA ARG A 202 2.35 -3.14 -10.88
C ARG A 202 1.23 -3.64 -11.78
N PHE A 203 0.04 -3.08 -11.62
CA PHE A 203 -1.10 -3.30 -12.51
C PHE A 203 -1.39 -2.01 -13.27
N GLU A 204 -1.70 -2.13 -14.55
CA GLU A 204 -2.13 -1.01 -15.39
C GLU A 204 -3.61 -1.20 -15.72
N PRO A 205 -4.51 -0.31 -15.28
CA PRO A 205 -5.92 -0.33 -15.69
C PRO A 205 -6.06 -0.11 -17.22
N ARG A 206 -7.08 -0.69 -17.84
CA ARG A 206 -7.48 -0.24 -19.19
C ARG A 206 -8.13 1.14 -19.05
N GLN A 207 -7.70 2.10 -19.87
CA GLN A 207 -8.43 3.36 -20.03
C GLN A 207 -9.79 3.04 -20.68
N ASN A 208 -10.86 3.60 -20.10
CA ASN A 208 -12.21 3.50 -20.65
C ASN A 208 -12.39 4.43 -21.85
#